data_AF-A0A2D4HNU8-F1
#
_entry.id   AF-A0A2D4HNU8-F1
#
_cell.length_a   1.000
_cell.length_b   1.000
_cell.length_c   1.000
_cell.angle_alpha   90.00
_cell.angle_beta   90.00
_cell.angle_gamma   90.00
#
_symmetry.space_group_name_H-M   'P 1'
#
loop_
_entity.id
_entity.type
_entity.pdbx_description
1 polymer ?
#
loop_
_entity_poly.entity_id
_entity_poly.type
_entity_poly.pdbx_seq_one_letter_code
_entity_poly.pdbx_strand_id
1 'polypeptide(L)'
;MQFLILFFFCLWSTGTTKPHSVLDICTAKPKDIPLNPVCIYRNPEKKEEANHETIPASTNPRVWELSKANSRFAVLLYKNLTNARDENENIFMSPISISTAFAMTKLGA
;
A
#
# COMPACT_ATOMS: atom_id res chain seq x y z
N MET A 1 -31.25 -20.03 41.26
CA MET A 1 -30.46 -20.57 40.13
C MET A 1 -30.68 -19.80 38.83
N GLN A 2 -31.91 -19.43 38.44
CA GLN A 2 -32.19 -18.66 37.21
C GLN A 2 -31.56 -17.24 37.17
N PHE A 3 -31.64 -16.49 38.28
CA PHE A 3 -31.10 -15.12 38.36
C PHE A 3 -29.57 -15.05 38.27
N LEU A 4 -28.88 -16.10 38.70
CA LEU A 4 -27.42 -16.19 38.68
C LEU A 4 -26.90 -16.40 37.24
N ILE A 5 -27.64 -17.17 36.44
CA ILE A 5 -27.32 -17.43 35.03
C ILE A 5 -27.49 -16.15 34.19
N LEU A 6 -28.55 -15.37 34.44
CA LEU A 6 -28.76 -14.09 33.76
C LEU A 6 -27.64 -13.08 34.05
N PHE A 7 -27.14 -13.05 35.29
CA PHE A 7 -26.02 -12.19 35.67
C PHE A 7 -24.73 -12.54 34.91
N PHE A 8 -24.44 -13.84 34.74
CA PHE A 8 -23.29 -14.29 33.95
C PHE A 8 -23.38 -13.93 32.47
N PHE A 9 -24.58 -13.99 31.87
CA PHE A 9 -24.77 -13.56 30.47
C PHE A 9 -24.61 -12.05 30.29
N CYS A 10 -25.09 -11.21 31.23
CA CYS A 10 -24.91 -9.76 31.15
C CYS A 10 -23.44 -9.34 31.32
N LEU A 11 -22.66 -10.05 32.15
CA LEU A 11 -21.22 -9.79 32.29
C LEU A 11 -20.39 -10.22 31.07
N TRP A 12 -20.87 -11.17 30.26
CA TRP A 12 -20.19 -11.54 29.01
C TRP A 12 -20.45 -10.56 27.87
N SER A 13 -21.59 -9.86 27.85
CA SER A 13 -21.87 -8.85 26.82
C SER A 13 -21.09 -7.54 27.00
N THR A 14 -20.52 -7.27 28.18
CA THR A 14 -19.68 -6.10 28.44
C THR A 14 -18.17 -6.38 28.25
N GLY A 15 -17.81 -7.61 27.88
CA GLY A 15 -16.44 -8.02 27.59
C GLY A 15 -15.95 -7.53 26.23
N THR A 16 -15.29 -6.37 26.24
CA THR A 16 -14.33 -5.88 25.24
C THR A 16 -14.85 -5.45 23.87
N THR A 17 -15.58 -4.34 23.81
CA THR A 17 -15.40 -3.41 22.68
C THR A 17 -14.23 -2.48 23.02
N LYS A 18 -12.98 -2.94 22.78
CA LYS A 18 -11.88 -1.97 22.69
C LYS A 18 -12.21 -1.06 21.51
N PRO A 19 -12.25 0.28 21.67
CA PRO A 19 -12.32 1.14 20.51
C PRO A 19 -11.07 0.82 19.68
N HIS A 20 -11.27 0.22 18.50
CA HIS A 20 -10.23 0.17 17.48
C HIS A 20 -9.97 1.62 17.09
N SER A 21 -9.02 2.28 17.77
CA SER A 21 -8.45 3.50 17.23
C SER A 21 -7.84 3.09 15.91
N VAL A 22 -8.48 3.47 14.81
CA VAL A 22 -7.94 3.26 13.46
C VAL A 22 -6.56 3.89 13.48
N LEU A 23 -5.52 3.06 13.39
CA LEU A 23 -4.16 3.54 13.33
C LEU A 23 -4.05 4.45 12.11
N ASP A 24 -3.65 5.70 12.31
CA ASP A 24 -3.45 6.63 11.21
C ASP A 24 -2.21 6.20 10.41
N ILE A 25 -2.46 5.44 9.34
CA ILE A 25 -1.42 4.90 8.46
C ILE A 25 -0.62 6.01 7.76
N CYS A 26 -1.21 7.20 7.59
CA CYS A 26 -0.59 8.30 6.88
C CYS A 26 0.52 8.98 7.70
N THR A 27 0.43 8.92 9.03
CA THR A 27 1.41 9.54 9.94
C THR A 27 2.25 8.51 10.71
N ALA A 28 1.85 7.24 10.72
CA ALA A 28 2.60 6.16 11.33
C ALA A 28 3.98 5.97 10.68
N LYS A 29 4.99 5.64 11.50
CA LYS A 29 6.33 5.34 10.98
C LYS A 29 6.42 3.84 10.65
N PRO A 30 7.26 3.44 9.68
CA PRO A 30 7.42 2.02 9.32
C PRO A 30 7.83 1.11 10.48
N LYS A 31 8.49 1.64 11.52
CA LYS A 31 8.88 0.88 12.71
C LYS A 31 7.71 0.61 13.67
N ASP A 32 6.65 1.42 13.58
CA ASP A 32 5.49 1.35 14.46
C ASP A 32 4.49 0.28 13.99
N ILE A 33 4.69 -0.26 12.78
CA ILE A 33 3.78 -1.22 12.14
C ILE A 33 4.54 -2.50 11.78
N PRO A 34 4.12 -3.68 12.26
CA PRO A 34 4.81 -4.94 11.98
C PRO A 34 4.52 -5.46 10.56
N LEU A 35 4.98 -4.75 9.52
CA LEU A 35 4.74 -5.07 8.10
C LEU A 35 5.93 -5.74 7.40
N ASN A 36 6.54 -6.75 8.04
CA ASN A 36 7.61 -7.51 7.37
C ASN A 36 7.00 -8.55 6.42
N PRO A 37 7.36 -8.55 5.12
CA PRO A 37 6.90 -9.56 4.18
C PRO A 37 7.54 -10.93 4.49
N VAL A 38 6.92 -12.00 4.00
CA VAL A 38 7.47 -13.37 4.09
C VAL A 38 8.79 -13.47 3.33
N CYS A 39 8.85 -12.83 2.15
CA CYS A 39 10.00 -12.84 1.26
C CYS A 39 10.50 -11.42 1.00
N ILE A 40 11.83 -11.23 0.92
CA ILE A 40 12.45 -9.92 0.61
C ILE A 40 13.17 -10.02 -0.74
N TYR A 41 12.68 -9.27 -1.72
CA TYR A 41 13.34 -9.14 -3.02
C TYR A 41 14.59 -8.24 -2.94
N ARG A 42 15.69 -8.67 -3.56
CA ARG A 42 16.91 -7.87 -3.75
C ARG A 42 17.32 -7.89 -5.23
N ASN A 43 17.54 -6.72 -5.80
CA ASN A 43 18.04 -6.61 -7.17
C ASN A 43 19.58 -6.78 -7.16
N PRO A 44 20.15 -7.82 -7.81
CA PRO A 44 21.59 -8.06 -7.83
C PRO A 44 22.39 -6.97 -8.57
N GLU A 45 21.76 -6.23 -9.48
CA GLU A 45 22.42 -5.24 -10.33
C GLU A 45 22.18 -3.80 -9.88
N LYS A 46 21.60 -3.57 -8.69
CA LYS A 46 21.30 -2.23 -8.21
C LYS A 46 22.60 -1.45 -7.96
N LYS A 47 23.07 -0.73 -8.98
CA LYS A 47 24.01 0.38 -8.81
C LYS A 47 23.25 1.51 -8.11
N GLU A 48 23.88 2.17 -7.15
CA GLU A 48 23.33 3.38 -6.55
C GLU A 48 23.19 4.42 -7.66
N GLU A 49 21.97 4.59 -8.19
CA GLU A 49 21.65 5.71 -9.06
C GLU A 49 21.83 6.97 -8.22
N ALA A 50 22.98 7.63 -8.33
CA ALA A 50 23.20 8.99 -7.87
C ALA A 50 22.35 9.93 -8.74
N ASN A 51 21.03 9.85 -8.57
CA ASN A 51 20.11 10.69 -9.31
C ASN A 51 20.13 12.07 -8.66
N HIS A 52 20.94 12.96 -9.24
CA HIS A 52 21.14 14.37 -8.86
C HIS A 52 19.90 15.25 -9.16
N GLU A 53 18.71 14.66 -9.21
CA GLU A 53 17.44 15.39 -9.30
C GLU A 53 17.09 16.01 -7.95
N THR A 54 16.69 17.27 -7.98
CA THR A 54 16.20 17.98 -6.81
C THR A 54 14.91 17.34 -6.31
N ILE A 55 14.96 16.77 -5.10
CA ILE A 55 13.76 16.28 -4.42
C ILE A 55 12.89 17.50 -4.06
N PRO A 56 11.57 17.49 -4.35
CA PRO A 56 10.70 18.59 -3.98
C PRO A 56 10.73 18.85 -2.47
N ALA A 57 10.55 20.12 -2.07
CA ALA A 57 10.50 20.49 -0.66
C ALA A 57 9.43 19.69 0.08
N SER A 58 9.70 19.36 1.35
CA SER A 58 8.78 18.60 2.22
C SER A 58 8.35 17.23 1.69
N THR A 59 9.15 16.60 0.81
CA THR A 59 8.86 15.28 0.24
C THR A 59 9.77 14.20 0.83
N ASN A 60 9.19 13.06 1.22
CA ASN A 60 9.98 11.91 1.65
C ASN A 60 10.73 11.30 0.44
N PRO A 61 12.07 11.12 0.48
CA PRO A 61 12.84 10.58 -0.64
C PRO A 61 12.34 9.22 -1.14
N ARG A 62 11.87 8.33 -0.25
CA ARG A 62 11.33 7.01 -0.63
C ARG A 62 10.01 7.12 -1.37
N VAL A 63 9.17 8.06 -0.97
CA VAL A 63 7.90 8.35 -1.66
C VAL A 63 8.18 8.95 -3.03
N TRP A 64 9.21 9.81 -3.13
CA TRP A 64 9.63 10.37 -4.41
C TRP A 64 10.15 9.30 -5.38
N GLU A 65 11.04 8.42 -4.93
CA GLU A 65 11.51 7.28 -5.74
C GLU A 65 10.35 6.37 -6.17
N LEU A 66 9.41 6.08 -5.26
CA LEU A 66 8.23 5.28 -5.57
C LEU A 66 7.31 5.96 -6.61
N SER A 67 7.14 7.27 -6.51
CA SER A 67 6.39 8.06 -7.50
C SER A 67 7.05 7.97 -8.88
N LYS A 68 8.38 8.12 -8.97
CA LYS A 68 9.12 7.94 -10.23
C LYS A 68 8.98 6.53 -10.79
N ALA A 69 9.05 5.50 -9.94
CA ALA A 69 8.84 4.11 -10.35
C ALA A 69 7.42 3.89 -10.91
N ASN A 70 6.39 4.45 -10.27
CA ASN A 70 5.01 4.41 -10.76
C ASN A 70 4.86 5.14 -12.12
N SER A 71 5.53 6.28 -12.32
CA SER A 71 5.50 7.00 -13.60
C SER A 71 6.15 6.18 -14.73
N ARG A 72 7.28 5.51 -14.46
CA ARG A 72 7.92 4.59 -15.42
C ARG A 72 6.98 3.43 -15.79
N PHE A 73 6.36 2.81 -14.79
CA PHE A 73 5.34 1.78 -15.00
C PHE A 73 4.14 2.30 -15.81
N ALA A 74 3.63 3.49 -15.48
CA ALA A 74 2.46 4.08 -16.12
C ALA A 74 2.66 4.25 -17.63
N VAL A 75 3.82 4.79 -18.05
CA VAL A 75 4.14 4.98 -19.47
C VAL A 75 4.22 3.64 -20.21
N LEU A 76 4.86 2.64 -19.61
CA LEU A 76 4.97 1.31 -20.20
C LEU A 76 3.61 0.61 -20.30
N LEU A 77 2.80 0.70 -19.25
CA LEU A 77 1.46 0.14 -19.22
C LEU A 77 0.57 0.81 -20.26
N TYR A 78 0.59 2.14 -20.35
CA TYR A 78 -0.19 2.89 -21.33
C TYR A 78 0.18 2.50 -22.75
N LYS A 79 1.48 2.41 -23.07
CA LYS A 79 1.95 1.93 -24.38
C LYS A 79 1.44 0.52 -24.71
N ASN A 80 1.45 -0.38 -23.74
CA ASN A 80 0.93 -1.73 -23.95
C ASN A 80 -0.59 -1.73 -24.17
N LEU A 81 -1.33 -0.86 -23.48
CA LEU A 81 -2.78 -0.74 -23.65
C LEU A 81 -3.16 -0.13 -25.01
N THR A 82 -2.47 0.93 -25.45
CA THR A 82 -2.71 1.52 -26.77
C THR A 82 -2.40 0.54 -27.89
N ASN A 83 -1.41 -0.33 -27.72
CA ASN A 83 -1.08 -1.35 -28.72
C ASN A 83 -2.09 -2.52 -28.74
N ALA A 84 -2.87 -2.71 -27.67
CA ALA A 84 -3.82 -3.82 -27.53
C ALA A 84 -5.28 -3.40 -27.81
N ARG A 85 -5.54 -2.11 -27.99
CA ARG A 85 -6.87 -1.52 -28.18
C ARG A 85 -6.95 -0.82 -29.55
N ASP A 86 -8.17 -0.56 -30.01
CA ASP A 86 -8.38 0.22 -31.24
C ASP A 86 -7.95 1.69 -31.01
N GLU A 87 -7.35 2.31 -32.03
CA GLU A 87 -6.86 3.70 -31.97
C GLU A 87 -7.99 4.72 -31.72
N ASN A 88 -9.24 4.36 -32.01
CA ASN A 88 -10.41 5.22 -31.82
C ASN A 88 -11.07 5.07 -30.44
N GLU A 89 -10.58 4.18 -29.57
CA GLU A 89 -11.11 3.99 -28.23
C GLU A 89 -10.50 4.97 -27.23
N ASN A 90 -11.34 5.49 -26.33
CA ASN A 90 -10.86 6.31 -25.22
C ASN A 90 -10.19 5.44 -24.16
N ILE A 91 -9.01 5.86 -23.69
CA ILE A 91 -8.30 5.20 -22.59
C ILE A 91 -8.30 6.13 -21.37
N PHE A 92 -8.93 5.67 -20.28
CA PHE A 92 -8.89 6.34 -18.99
C PHE A 92 -8.53 5.34 -17.89
N MET A 93 -7.44 5.59 -17.17
CA MET A 93 -6.98 4.70 -16.11
C MET A 93 -6.21 5.44 -15.02
N SER A 94 -6.08 4.79 -13.85
CA SER A 94 -5.23 5.23 -12.75
C SER A 94 -4.07 4.25 -12.56
N PRO A 95 -2.87 4.55 -13.08
CA PRO A 95 -1.70 3.67 -12.94
C PRO A 95 -1.30 3.47 -11.47
N ILE A 96 -1.46 4.51 -10.65
CA ILE A 96 -1.16 4.43 -9.21
C ILE A 96 -2.09 3.46 -8.48
N SER A 97 -3.37 3.39 -8.87
CA SER A 97 -4.32 2.42 -8.32
C SER A 97 -3.87 0.99 -8.64
N ILE A 98 -3.47 0.74 -9.90
CA ILE A 98 -2.98 -0.56 -10.36
C ILE A 98 -1.70 -0.95 -9.61
N SER A 99 -0.71 -0.06 -9.55
CA SER A 99 0.54 -0.28 -8.80
C SER A 99 0.29 -0.60 -7.32
N THR A 100 -0.68 0.09 -6.70
CA THR A 100 -1.04 -0.16 -5.29
C THR A 100 -1.66 -1.54 -5.11
N ALA A 101 -2.58 -1.94 -6.00
CA ALA A 101 -3.18 -3.28 -5.95
C ALA A 101 -2.12 -4.38 -6.08
N PHE A 102 -1.18 -4.27 -7.02
CA PHE A 102 -0.09 -5.23 -7.17
C PHE A 102 0.99 -5.12 -6.06
N ALA A 103 1.16 -3.98 -5.41
CA ALA A 103 2.01 -3.89 -4.22
C ALA A 103 1.42 -4.68 -3.04
N MET A 104 0.09 -4.71 -2.92
CA MET A 104 -0.59 -5.52 -1.91
C MET A 104 -0.43 -7.03 -2.19
N THR A 105 -0.42 -7.45 -3.45
CA THR A 105 -0.10 -8.86 -3.78
C THR A 105 1.38 -9.17 -3.54
N LYS A 106 2.28 -8.24 -3.84
CA LYS A 106 3.73 -8.37 -3.58
C LYS A 106 4.05 -8.63 -2.11
N LEU A 107 3.24 -8.15 -1.17
CA LEU A 107 3.44 -8.40 0.26
C LEU A 107 3.43 -9.90 0.61
N GLY A 108 2.67 -10.70 -0.15
CA GLY A 108 2.56 -12.15 0.02
C GLY A 108 3.17 -13.00 -1.10
N ALA A 109 3.89 -12.37 -2.03
CA ALA A 109 4.53 -13.04 -3.18
C ALA A 109 5.94 -13.57 -2.85
#